data_AF-A0A2W6E7D2-F1
#
_entry.id   AF-A0A2W6E7D2-F1
#
_cell.length_a   1.000
_cell.length_b   1.000
_cell.length_c   1.000
_cell.angle_alpha   90.00
_cell.angle_beta   90.00
_cell.angle_gamma   90.00
#
_symmetry.space_group_name_H-M   'P 1'
#
loop_
_entity.id
_entity.type
_entity.pdbx_description
1 polymer ?
#
loop_
_entity_poly.entity_id
_entity_poly.type
_entity_poly.pdbx_seq_one_letter_code
_entity_poly.pdbx_strand_id
1 'polypeptide(L)'
;MSTLTDERIEMVTLEAASNYRRIWFYLLEVAGWPGRAAGPRPRRCHFMDNALCSACGMSSKLARFGGSPVSERVPRLGDLNRRTAHESVTEALRLAILGGVLPAGSRLVQADLAAQFGVSNTPVREAMRQLSVEGLIRFDAYRGAVVRTPTLDEVREVYEIRLLLEPVAMRKAVRKITPAELEQAWSVQREMANTEDVGTWVLLNRRFHGTLITATDSPRLAEIIGGLEDSATSQVALSIKADSRRMHDGNAEHKEMLRAFEQHDEEQVVRLVIQHLTSTVQAVELLAESHDENARSHG
;
A
#
# COMPACT_ATOMS: atom_id res chain seq x y z
N MET A 1 -42.10 5.22 1.01
CA MET A 1 -41.38 4.13 0.29
C MET A 1 -39.87 4.27 0.51
N SER A 2 -39.40 4.26 1.76
CA SER A 2 -38.01 4.61 2.12
C SER A 2 -37.46 3.75 3.28
N THR A 3 -37.96 2.53 3.44
CA THR A 3 -37.60 1.67 4.59
C THR A 3 -36.98 0.33 4.18
N LEU A 4 -37.03 -0.03 2.89
CA LEU A 4 -36.54 -1.33 2.39
C LEU A 4 -35.06 -1.33 2.00
N THR A 5 -34.43 -0.16 1.86
CA THR A 5 -33.00 -0.02 1.55
C THR A 5 -32.12 -0.01 2.80
N ASP A 6 -32.61 0.54 3.92
CA ASP A 6 -31.87 0.57 5.19
C ASP A 6 -31.75 -0.84 5.82
N GLU A 7 -32.83 -1.63 5.82
CA GLU A 7 -32.81 -3.01 6.38
C GLU A 7 -31.90 -3.96 5.57
N ARG A 8 -31.71 -3.72 4.27
CA ARG A 8 -30.80 -4.52 3.44
C ARG A 8 -29.33 -4.16 3.69
N ILE A 9 -29.02 -2.89 3.94
CA ILE A 9 -27.70 -2.44 4.36
C ILE A 9 -27.37 -3.00 5.75
N GLU A 10 -28.34 -3.04 6.67
CA GLU A 10 -28.17 -3.61 8.01
C GLU A 10 -28.03 -5.16 8.04
N MET A 11 -28.66 -5.87 7.10
CA MET A 11 -28.53 -7.33 6.98
C MET A 11 -27.21 -7.76 6.32
N VAL A 12 -26.76 -7.07 5.27
CA VAL A 12 -25.47 -7.35 4.59
C VAL A 12 -24.30 -7.00 5.52
N THR A 13 -24.42 -5.95 6.35
CA THR A 13 -23.42 -5.64 7.39
C THR A 13 -23.31 -6.75 8.44
N LEU A 14 -24.38 -7.47 8.78
CA LEU A 14 -24.35 -8.60 9.71
C LEU A 14 -23.73 -9.87 9.10
N GLU A 15 -23.95 -10.14 7.81
CA GLU A 15 -23.40 -11.31 7.11
C GLU A 15 -21.91 -11.12 6.73
N ALA A 16 -21.51 -9.93 6.28
CA ALA A 16 -20.09 -9.59 6.10
C ALA A 16 -19.36 -9.55 7.46
N ALA A 17 -20.00 -9.01 8.50
CA ALA A 17 -19.48 -9.10 9.86
C ALA A 17 -19.38 -10.54 10.37
N SER A 18 -20.12 -11.52 9.82
CA SER A 18 -20.02 -12.94 10.21
C SER A 18 -18.73 -13.60 9.70
N ASN A 19 -18.29 -13.29 8.47
CA ASN A 19 -17.00 -13.78 7.96
C ASN A 19 -15.81 -13.13 8.68
N TYR A 20 -15.89 -11.84 8.99
CA TYR A 20 -14.85 -11.15 9.77
C TYR A 20 -14.92 -11.45 11.28
N ARG A 21 -16.09 -11.81 11.83
CA ARG A 21 -16.25 -12.35 13.20
C ARG A 21 -15.53 -13.67 13.39
N ARG A 22 -15.42 -14.51 12.36
CA ARG A 22 -14.62 -15.75 12.42
C ARG A 22 -13.13 -15.48 12.56
N ILE A 23 -12.61 -14.46 11.87
CA ILE A 23 -11.23 -13.98 12.06
C ILE A 23 -11.08 -13.38 13.48
N TRP A 24 -12.08 -12.63 13.96
CA TRP A 24 -12.14 -12.12 15.33
C TRP A 24 -12.12 -13.23 16.39
N PHE A 25 -12.85 -14.33 16.17
CA PHE A 25 -12.84 -15.52 17.03
C PHE A 25 -11.50 -16.27 16.96
N TYR A 26 -10.91 -16.43 15.77
CA TYR A 26 -9.61 -17.06 15.60
C TYR A 26 -8.48 -16.25 16.27
N LEU A 27 -8.53 -14.92 16.21
CA LEU A 27 -7.55 -14.04 16.85
C LEU A 27 -7.72 -13.97 18.38
N LEU A 28 -8.92 -14.21 18.92
CA LEU A 28 -9.15 -14.28 20.37
C LEU A 28 -8.86 -15.66 20.98
N GLU A 29 -9.17 -16.76 20.27
CA GLU A 29 -9.02 -18.12 20.81
C GLU A 29 -7.71 -18.83 20.41
N VAL A 30 -7.15 -18.57 19.22
CA VAL A 30 -5.95 -19.29 18.74
C VAL A 30 -4.67 -18.51 19.02
N ALA A 31 -4.71 -17.17 19.07
CA ALA A 31 -3.56 -16.35 19.41
C ALA A 31 -3.46 -16.11 20.93
N GLY A 32 -3.62 -17.16 21.74
CA GLY A 32 -3.23 -17.22 23.15
C GLY A 32 -1.72 -16.96 23.31
N TRP A 33 -1.31 -15.73 23.05
CA TRP A 33 0.05 -15.25 23.08
C TRP A 33 0.30 -14.75 24.49
N PRO A 34 0.97 -15.55 25.34
CA PRO A 34 1.20 -15.12 26.70
C PRO A 34 2.16 -13.93 26.65
N GLY A 35 1.70 -12.79 27.13
CA GLY A 35 2.59 -11.72 27.54
C GLY A 35 3.66 -12.30 28.45
N ARG A 36 4.92 -12.23 28.01
CA ARG A 36 6.07 -12.39 28.90
C ARG A 36 7.05 -11.26 28.71
N ALA A 37 7.15 -10.50 29.80
CA ALA A 37 8.33 -9.97 30.44
C ALA A 37 9.39 -9.29 29.56
N ALA A 38 9.60 -8.00 29.86
CA ALA A 38 10.81 -7.27 29.56
C ALA A 38 12.06 -8.06 29.99
N GLY A 39 12.78 -8.60 29.02
CA GLY A 39 14.15 -9.09 29.18
C GLY A 39 15.15 -7.93 29.14
N PRO A 40 16.32 -8.06 29.78
CA PRO A 40 17.25 -6.95 29.96
C PRO A 40 17.81 -6.49 28.60
N ARG A 41 17.93 -5.16 28.47
CA ARG A 41 18.53 -4.49 27.30
C ARG A 41 19.92 -5.07 27.02
N PRO A 42 20.28 -5.40 25.76
CA PRO A 42 21.65 -5.71 25.45
C PRO A 42 22.51 -4.45 25.67
N ARG A 43 23.62 -4.64 26.37
CA ARG A 43 24.61 -3.59 26.60
C ARG A 43 25.17 -3.13 25.25
N ARG A 44 25.28 -1.81 25.09
CA ARG A 44 25.99 -1.16 23.99
C ARG A 44 27.40 -1.74 23.86
N CYS A 45 27.72 -2.37 22.74
CA CYS A 45 29.11 -2.42 22.29
C CYS A 45 29.45 -1.03 21.76
N HIS A 46 30.36 -0.33 22.45
CA HIS A 46 31.05 0.81 21.89
C HIS A 46 31.92 0.29 20.75
N PHE A 47 31.55 0.62 19.52
CA PHE A 47 32.45 0.60 18.39
C PHE A 47 33.34 1.85 18.57
N MET A 48 34.50 1.68 19.21
CA MET A 48 35.59 2.63 19.12
C MET A 48 36.56 2.14 18.05
N ASP A 49 37.04 3.09 17.27
CA ASP A 49 37.86 2.95 16.09
C ASP A 49 39.11 2.07 16.29
N ASN A 50 39.44 1.31 15.24
CA ASN A 50 40.78 0.83 14.88
C ASN A 50 41.74 0.42 16.03
N ALA A 51 41.75 -0.88 16.39
CA ALA A 51 42.98 -1.65 16.65
C ALA A 51 42.70 -3.16 16.89
N LEU A 52 43.11 -3.98 15.93
CA LEU A 52 43.64 -5.36 16.02
C LEU A 52 43.28 -6.22 17.27
N CYS A 53 42.42 -7.23 17.08
CA CYS A 53 42.31 -8.40 17.98
C CYS A 53 43.30 -9.50 17.53
N SER A 54 44.33 -9.79 18.34
CA SER A 54 45.41 -10.72 18.01
C SER A 54 45.15 -12.18 18.47
N ALA A 55 44.00 -12.77 18.14
CA ALA A 55 43.63 -14.08 18.69
C ALA A 55 43.11 -15.11 17.66
N CYS A 56 43.52 -15.03 16.39
CA CYS A 56 43.34 -16.15 15.46
C CYS A 56 44.44 -16.18 14.40
N GLY A 57 45.42 -17.05 14.61
CA GLY A 57 46.46 -17.35 13.63
C GLY A 57 45.97 -18.37 12.60
N MET A 58 45.40 -17.91 11.49
CA MET A 58 45.20 -18.70 10.28
C MET A 58 45.59 -17.87 9.07
N SER A 59 46.69 -18.26 8.43
CA SER A 59 47.17 -17.69 7.18
C SER A 59 46.36 -18.29 6.03
N SER A 60 45.45 -17.51 5.44
CA SER A 60 44.84 -17.83 4.15
C SER A 60 45.23 -16.77 3.14
N LYS A 61 46.09 -17.17 2.19
CA LYS A 61 46.40 -16.42 0.97
C LYS A 61 45.10 -16.13 0.21
N LEU A 62 44.57 -14.93 0.34
CA LEU A 62 43.58 -14.40 -0.59
C LEU A 62 44.32 -13.72 -1.75
N ALA A 63 44.14 -14.28 -2.93
CA ALA A 63 44.59 -13.71 -4.18
C ALA A 63 44.07 -12.27 -4.32
N ARG A 64 44.98 -11.34 -4.62
CA ARG A 64 44.65 -9.96 -4.99
C ARG A 64 43.98 -9.96 -6.36
N PHE A 65 42.64 -9.96 -6.41
CA PHE A 65 41.93 -9.48 -7.59
C PHE A 65 41.98 -7.95 -7.58
N GLY A 66 43.07 -7.40 -8.11
CA GLY A 66 43.19 -5.98 -8.41
C GLY A 66 42.43 -5.63 -9.68
N GLY A 67 41.15 -5.35 -9.56
CA GLY A 67 40.40 -4.60 -10.57
C GLY A 67 40.04 -3.22 -10.00
N SER A 68 40.51 -2.14 -10.63
CA SER A 68 40.06 -0.79 -10.26
C SER A 68 38.53 -0.71 -10.27
N PRO A 69 37.90 -0.01 -9.31
CA PRO A 69 36.44 0.09 -9.25
C PRO A 69 35.89 0.71 -10.54
N VAL A 70 34.75 0.19 -10.99
CA VAL A 70 34.02 0.64 -12.20
C VAL A 70 33.72 2.16 -12.16
N SER A 71 33.73 2.77 -10.97
CA SER A 71 33.50 4.20 -10.73
C SER A 71 34.44 5.14 -11.50
N GLU A 72 35.65 4.72 -11.86
CA GLU A 72 36.63 5.60 -12.53
C GLU A 72 36.42 5.72 -14.06
N ARG A 73 35.47 4.95 -14.64
CA ARG A 73 35.20 4.95 -16.10
C ARG A 73 33.85 5.58 -16.50
N VAL A 74 33.05 6.05 -15.55
CA VAL A 74 31.74 6.64 -15.83
C VAL A 74 31.85 8.16 -15.75
N PRO A 75 31.59 8.93 -16.83
CA PRO A 75 31.51 10.38 -16.75
C PRO A 75 30.44 10.80 -15.73
N ARG A 76 30.64 11.92 -15.03
CA ARG A 76 29.59 12.47 -14.16
C ARG A 76 28.35 12.76 -15.00
N LEU A 77 27.34 11.90 -14.87
CA LEU A 77 26.01 12.14 -15.42
C LEU A 77 25.49 13.39 -14.71
N GLY A 78 25.17 14.41 -15.50
CA GLY A 78 24.75 15.72 -15.01
C GLY A 78 23.52 15.64 -14.10
N ASP A 79 23.20 16.78 -13.49
CA ASP A 79 22.11 16.99 -12.54
C ASP A 79 20.82 16.23 -12.94
N LEU A 80 20.49 15.18 -12.16
CA LEU A 80 19.35 14.27 -12.38
C LEU A 80 18.01 14.91 -11.97
N ASN A 81 17.98 16.22 -11.67
CA ASN A 81 16.78 16.92 -11.24
C ASN A 81 15.82 17.33 -12.40
N ARG A 82 15.81 16.57 -13.50
CA ARG A 82 14.78 16.65 -14.54
C ARG A 82 14.05 15.33 -14.58
N ARG A 83 12.77 15.34 -14.17
CA ARG A 83 11.86 14.21 -14.40
C ARG A 83 11.97 13.80 -15.86
N THR A 84 12.30 12.53 -16.08
CA THR A 84 12.39 11.98 -17.44
C THR A 84 11.00 11.98 -18.09
N ALA A 85 10.96 11.93 -19.42
CA ALA A 85 9.71 11.77 -20.14
C ALA A 85 8.96 10.51 -19.70
N HIS A 86 9.70 9.43 -19.42
CA HIS A 86 9.17 8.20 -18.83
C HIS A 86 8.49 8.47 -17.49
N GLU A 87 9.18 9.04 -16.50
CA GLU A 87 8.61 9.30 -15.16
C GLU A 87 7.39 10.23 -15.18
N SER A 88 7.38 11.20 -16.10
CA SER A 88 6.25 12.11 -16.28
C SER A 88 5.04 11.40 -16.85
N VAL A 89 5.23 10.54 -17.86
CA VAL A 89 4.17 9.72 -18.46
C VAL A 89 3.64 8.70 -17.45
N THR A 90 4.52 8.02 -16.70
CA THR A 90 4.13 7.05 -15.68
C THR A 90 3.23 7.69 -14.62
N GLU A 91 3.61 8.85 -14.10
CA GLU A 91 2.81 9.55 -13.09
C GLU A 91 1.46 10.02 -13.64
N ALA A 92 1.45 10.61 -14.84
CA ALA A 92 0.20 11.07 -15.44
C ALA A 92 -0.78 9.91 -15.68
N LEU A 93 -0.29 8.77 -16.18
CA LEU A 93 -1.10 7.57 -16.37
C LEU A 93 -1.57 6.98 -15.03
N ARG A 94 -0.70 6.96 -14.01
CA ARG A 94 -1.05 6.48 -12.67
C ARG A 94 -2.20 7.28 -12.09
N LEU A 95 -2.09 8.61 -12.10
CA LEU A 95 -3.13 9.52 -11.61
C LEU A 95 -4.43 9.38 -12.42
N ALA A 96 -4.33 9.26 -13.75
CA ALA A 96 -5.50 9.07 -14.61
C ALA A 96 -6.23 7.75 -14.34
N ILE A 97 -5.51 6.65 -14.07
CA ILE A 97 -6.08 5.36 -13.71
C ILE A 97 -6.74 5.44 -12.32
N LEU A 98 -6.02 5.93 -11.32
CA LEU A 98 -6.50 5.97 -9.93
C LEU A 98 -7.63 6.99 -9.72
N GLY A 99 -7.59 8.11 -10.44
CA GLY A 99 -8.68 9.09 -10.46
C GLY A 99 -9.89 8.67 -11.30
N GLY A 100 -9.81 7.53 -12.00
CA GLY A 100 -10.91 7.00 -12.81
C GLY A 100 -11.12 7.66 -14.18
N VAL A 101 -10.24 8.58 -14.58
CA VAL A 101 -10.21 9.17 -15.95
C VAL A 101 -9.95 8.09 -17.00
N LEU A 102 -9.13 7.09 -16.66
CA LEU A 102 -8.95 5.85 -17.41
C LEU A 102 -9.61 4.71 -16.63
N PRO A 103 -10.89 4.36 -16.92
CA PRO A 103 -11.62 3.34 -16.19
C PRO A 103 -10.97 1.96 -16.27
N ALA A 104 -11.23 1.12 -15.26
CA ALA A 104 -10.87 -0.29 -15.28
C ALA A 104 -11.36 -0.98 -16.58
N GLY A 105 -10.51 -1.81 -17.19
CA GLY A 105 -10.78 -2.48 -18.46
C GLY A 105 -10.53 -1.63 -19.72
N SER A 106 -10.20 -0.34 -19.58
CA SER A 106 -9.87 0.53 -20.72
C SER A 106 -8.64 0.01 -21.45
N ARG A 107 -8.72 -0.01 -22.79
CA ARG A 107 -7.58 -0.37 -23.64
C ARG A 107 -6.62 0.82 -23.74
N LEU A 108 -5.33 0.55 -23.53
CA LEU A 108 -4.27 1.55 -23.60
C LEU A 108 -3.46 1.34 -24.88
N VAL A 109 -3.59 2.26 -25.82
CA VAL A 109 -2.88 2.23 -27.10
C VAL A 109 -1.64 3.11 -27.00
N GLN A 110 -0.46 2.49 -27.12
CA GLN A 110 0.83 3.17 -26.94
C GLN A 110 1.02 4.37 -27.88
N ALA A 111 0.64 4.23 -29.15
CA ALA A 111 0.78 5.29 -30.14
C ALA A 111 -0.11 6.51 -29.81
N ASP A 112 -1.34 6.26 -29.36
CA ASP A 112 -2.29 7.32 -29.01
C ASP A 112 -1.81 8.07 -27.76
N LEU A 113 -1.33 7.34 -26.75
CA LEU A 113 -0.74 7.94 -25.56
C LEU A 113 0.52 8.74 -25.90
N ALA A 114 1.40 8.24 -26.76
CA ALA A 114 2.59 8.96 -27.20
C ALA A 114 2.23 10.29 -27.89
N ALA A 115 1.22 10.27 -28.77
CA ALA A 115 0.71 11.47 -29.41
C ALA A 115 0.11 12.47 -28.42
N GLN A 116 -0.69 11.99 -27.45
CA GLN A 116 -1.30 12.84 -26.42
C GLN A 116 -0.26 13.50 -25.50
N PHE A 117 0.78 12.77 -25.11
CA PHE A 117 1.85 13.29 -24.26
C PHE A 117 2.92 14.08 -25.03
N GLY A 118 2.88 14.08 -26.36
CA GLY A 118 3.88 14.75 -27.19
C GLY A 118 5.29 14.12 -27.08
N VAL A 119 5.36 12.81 -26.85
CA VAL A 119 6.61 12.06 -26.67
C VAL A 119 6.74 10.92 -27.68
N SER A 120 7.91 10.27 -27.73
CA SER A 120 8.08 9.06 -28.54
C SER A 120 7.42 7.84 -27.88
N ASN A 121 7.30 6.74 -28.63
CA ASN A 121 6.71 5.50 -28.14
C ASN A 121 7.51 4.85 -26.98
N THR A 122 8.82 5.05 -26.90
CA THR A 122 9.70 4.40 -25.90
C THR A 122 9.32 4.73 -24.44
N PRO A 123 9.24 6.01 -24.00
CA PRO A 123 8.87 6.35 -22.63
C PRO A 123 7.47 5.85 -22.24
N VAL A 124 6.53 5.80 -23.20
CA VAL A 124 5.18 5.27 -22.97
C VAL A 124 5.22 3.76 -22.71
N ARG A 125 6.01 3.00 -23.49
CA ARG A 125 6.18 1.56 -23.27
C ARG A 125 6.78 1.25 -21.89
N GLU A 126 7.79 2.03 -21.49
CA GLU A 126 8.43 1.89 -20.19
C GLU A 126 7.44 2.20 -19.06
N ALA A 127 6.67 3.28 -19.20
CA ALA A 127 5.63 3.65 -18.25
C ALA A 127 4.59 2.53 -18.09
N MET A 128 4.08 2.00 -19.21
CA MET A 128 3.09 0.92 -19.19
C MET A 128 3.64 -0.37 -18.58
N ARG A 129 4.93 -0.68 -18.81
CA ARG A 129 5.58 -1.83 -18.18
C ARG A 129 5.72 -1.63 -16.67
N GLN A 130 6.12 -0.45 -16.23
CA GLN A 130 6.21 -0.11 -14.81
C GLN A 130 4.84 -0.21 -14.14
N LEU A 131 3.81 0.41 -14.72
CA LEU A 131 2.44 0.34 -14.21
C LEU A 131 1.85 -1.08 -14.23
N SER A 132 2.39 -1.98 -15.07
CA SER A 132 2.03 -3.39 -15.03
C SER A 132 2.66 -4.12 -13.86
N VAL A 133 3.89 -3.77 -13.46
CA VAL A 133 4.52 -4.28 -12.23
C VAL A 133 3.78 -3.77 -11.00
N GLU A 134 3.34 -2.51 -11.03
CA GLU A 134 2.50 -1.91 -9.97
C GLU A 134 1.06 -2.47 -9.95
N GLY A 135 0.70 -3.36 -10.89
CA GLY A 135 -0.61 -4.01 -10.94
C GLY A 135 -1.76 -3.12 -11.43
N LEU A 136 -1.48 -1.93 -11.97
CA LEU A 136 -2.49 -1.01 -12.52
C LEU A 136 -2.84 -1.33 -13.98
N ILE A 137 -1.93 -1.97 -14.71
CA ILE A 137 -2.10 -2.41 -16.10
C ILE A 137 -1.84 -3.91 -16.20
N ARG A 138 -2.53 -4.59 -17.11
CA ARG A 138 -2.18 -5.94 -17.56
C ARG A 138 -2.00 -5.97 -19.07
N PHE A 139 -1.09 -6.80 -19.56
CA PHE A 139 -0.94 -7.08 -20.98
C PHE A 139 -1.78 -8.29 -21.36
N ASP A 140 -2.73 -8.09 -22.26
CA ASP A 140 -3.58 -9.10 -22.86
C ASP A 140 -3.06 -9.45 -24.26
N ALA A 141 -2.98 -10.75 -24.57
CA ALA A 141 -2.41 -11.23 -25.84
C ALA A 141 -3.16 -10.72 -27.08
N TYR A 142 -4.46 -10.44 -26.97
CA TYR A 142 -5.32 -10.05 -28.09
C TYR A 142 -5.68 -8.57 -28.06
N ARG A 143 -5.72 -7.95 -26.88
CA ARG A 143 -6.12 -6.54 -26.70
C ARG A 143 -4.94 -5.60 -26.47
N GLY A 144 -3.73 -6.12 -26.26
CA GLY A 144 -2.58 -5.33 -25.85
C GLY A 144 -2.72 -4.92 -24.37
N ALA A 145 -2.25 -3.73 -24.01
CA ALA A 145 -2.35 -3.28 -22.62
C ALA A 145 -3.78 -2.82 -22.28
N VAL A 146 -4.24 -3.20 -21.09
CA VAL A 146 -5.52 -2.77 -20.54
C VAL A 146 -5.37 -2.38 -19.07
N VAL A 147 -6.15 -1.39 -18.61
CA VAL A 147 -6.24 -1.07 -17.18
C VAL A 147 -6.77 -2.28 -16.44
N ARG A 148 -6.13 -2.68 -15.35
CA ARG A 148 -6.49 -3.90 -14.60
C ARG A 148 -7.89 -3.77 -14.00
N THR A 149 -8.63 -4.87 -14.02
CA THR A 149 -9.90 -5.03 -13.31
C THR A 149 -9.73 -6.24 -12.39
N PRO A 150 -9.46 -6.04 -11.09
CA PRO A 150 -9.35 -7.18 -10.17
C PRO A 150 -10.72 -7.85 -10.03
N THR A 151 -10.73 -9.17 -9.88
CA THR A 151 -11.97 -9.89 -9.56
C THR A 151 -12.34 -9.65 -8.10
N LEU A 152 -13.62 -9.86 -7.75
CA LEU A 152 -14.06 -9.73 -6.36
C LEU A 152 -13.34 -10.71 -5.43
N ASP A 153 -13.07 -11.92 -5.92
CA ASP A 153 -12.33 -12.94 -5.16
C ASP A 153 -10.87 -12.52 -4.93
N GLU A 154 -10.19 -11.93 -5.93
CA GLU A 154 -8.84 -11.37 -5.77
C GLU A 154 -8.83 -10.24 -4.73
N VAL A 155 -9.86 -9.38 -4.74
CA VAL A 155 -10.00 -8.30 -3.75
C VAL A 155 -10.14 -8.89 -2.34
N ARG A 156 -11.03 -9.87 -2.17
CA ARG A 156 -11.26 -10.55 -0.89
C ARG A 156 -10.00 -11.22 -0.35
N GLU A 157 -9.30 -11.97 -1.20
CA GLU A 157 -8.06 -12.66 -0.83
C GLU A 157 -6.99 -11.69 -0.34
N VAL A 158 -6.77 -10.59 -1.07
CA VAL A 158 -5.81 -9.55 -0.67
C VAL A 158 -6.19 -8.95 0.68
N TYR A 159 -7.46 -8.59 0.88
CA TYR A 159 -7.89 -7.99 2.15
C TYR A 159 -7.91 -8.98 3.32
N GLU A 160 -8.18 -10.26 3.09
CA GLU A 160 -8.05 -11.31 4.11
C GLU A 160 -6.61 -11.40 4.62
N ILE A 161 -5.63 -11.45 3.70
CA ILE A 161 -4.22 -11.48 4.07
C ILE A 161 -3.81 -10.19 4.79
N ARG A 162 -4.25 -9.02 4.30
CA ARG A 162 -3.96 -7.72 4.94
C ARG A 162 -4.54 -7.66 6.37
N LEU A 163 -5.76 -8.12 6.58
CA LEU A 163 -6.39 -8.18 7.91
C LEU A 163 -5.69 -9.12 8.89
N LEU A 164 -4.97 -10.13 8.39
CA LEU A 164 -4.13 -10.99 9.22
C LEU A 164 -2.77 -10.35 9.58
N LEU A 165 -2.17 -9.60 8.64
CA LEU A 165 -0.79 -9.12 8.77
C LEU A 165 -0.69 -7.68 9.29
N GLU A 166 -1.49 -6.75 8.78
CA GLU A 166 -1.38 -5.33 9.12
C GLU A 166 -1.65 -5.03 10.60
N PRO A 167 -2.64 -5.64 11.27
CA PRO A 167 -2.83 -5.39 12.71
C PRO A 167 -1.63 -5.83 13.55
N VAL A 168 -0.99 -6.95 13.18
CA VAL A 168 0.23 -7.44 13.84
C VAL A 168 1.39 -6.47 13.60
N ALA A 169 1.53 -5.97 12.37
CA ALA A 169 2.53 -4.99 12.01
C ALA A 169 2.31 -3.69 12.79
N MET A 170 1.12 -3.10 12.71
CA MET A 170 0.80 -1.83 13.37
C MET A 170 0.98 -1.90 14.89
N ARG A 171 0.61 -3.01 15.54
CA ARG A 171 0.92 -3.23 16.97
C ARG A 171 2.42 -3.14 17.26
N LYS A 172 3.27 -3.72 16.40
CA LYS A 172 4.73 -3.61 16.54
C LYS A 172 5.22 -2.18 16.29
N ALA A 173 4.65 -1.48 15.32
CA ALA A 173 5.00 -0.10 15.00
C ALA A 173 4.72 0.82 16.20
N VAL A 174 3.56 0.69 16.86
CA VAL A 174 3.19 1.51 18.03
C VAL A 174 4.24 1.45 19.14
N ARG A 175 4.85 0.28 19.35
CA ARG A 175 5.89 0.07 20.39
C ARG A 175 7.24 0.72 20.07
N LYS A 176 7.51 1.00 18.79
CA LYS A 176 8.85 1.35 18.29
C LYS A 176 8.91 2.71 17.60
N ILE A 177 7.78 3.23 17.15
CA ILE A 177 7.71 4.48 16.39
C ILE A 177 8.38 5.61 17.16
N THR A 178 9.24 6.33 16.48
CA THR A 178 9.89 7.52 17.03
C THR A 178 9.01 8.75 16.82
N PRO A 179 9.17 9.82 17.63
CA PRO A 179 8.47 11.08 17.40
C PRO A 179 8.69 11.65 15.99
N ALA A 180 9.88 11.43 15.40
CA ALA A 180 10.20 11.89 14.06
C ALA A 180 9.42 11.11 12.97
N GLU A 181 9.33 9.79 13.09
CA GLU A 181 8.54 8.96 12.16
C GLU A 181 7.05 9.24 12.30
N LEU A 182 6.56 9.46 13.52
CA LEU A 182 5.16 9.82 13.76
C LEU A 182 4.83 11.20 13.16
N GLU A 183 5.72 12.19 13.27
CA GLU A 183 5.55 13.48 12.61
C GLU A 183 5.57 13.36 11.08
N GLN A 184 6.37 12.46 10.51
CA GLN A 184 6.31 12.17 9.07
C GLN A 184 4.93 11.64 8.66
N ALA A 185 4.35 10.73 9.44
CA ALA A 185 3.00 10.23 9.18
C ALA A 185 1.93 11.33 9.32
N TRP A 186 2.04 12.20 10.33
CA TRP A 186 1.20 13.40 10.45
C TRP A 186 1.34 14.34 9.25
N SER A 187 2.54 14.55 8.75
CA SER A 187 2.80 15.38 7.58
C SER A 187 2.07 14.86 6.34
N VAL A 188 2.19 13.56 6.07
CA VAL A 188 1.46 12.93 4.95
C VAL A 188 -0.05 13.00 5.16
N GLN A 189 -0.54 12.77 6.38
CA GLN A 189 -1.98 12.90 6.70
C GLN A 189 -2.50 14.32 6.43
N ARG A 190 -1.74 15.35 6.78
CA ARG A 190 -2.11 16.75 6.47
C ARG A 190 -2.12 17.02 4.97
N GLU A 191 -1.18 16.46 4.22
CA GLU A 191 -1.16 16.55 2.76
C GLU A 191 -2.41 15.88 2.15
N MET A 192 -2.77 14.68 2.62
CA MET A 192 -4.00 13.97 2.24
C MET A 192 -5.26 14.80 2.53
N ALA A 193 -5.36 15.38 3.72
CA ALA A 193 -6.53 16.15 4.12
C ALA A 193 -6.75 17.44 3.29
N ASN A 194 -5.71 17.95 2.64
CA ASN A 194 -5.78 19.12 1.76
C ASN A 194 -5.83 18.75 0.27
N THR A 195 -5.88 17.46 -0.06
CA THR A 195 -5.94 16.96 -1.42
C THR A 195 -7.39 16.74 -1.83
N GLU A 196 -7.80 17.28 -2.98
CA GLU A 196 -9.14 17.03 -3.57
C GLU A 196 -9.08 15.99 -4.70
N ASP A 197 -7.95 15.89 -5.40
CA ASP A 197 -7.75 14.92 -6.47
C ASP A 197 -7.66 13.49 -5.93
N VAL A 198 -8.58 12.63 -6.37
CA VAL A 198 -8.68 11.24 -5.89
C VAL A 198 -7.41 10.46 -6.18
N GLY A 199 -6.83 10.60 -7.37
CA GLY A 199 -5.61 9.88 -7.75
C GLY A 199 -4.46 10.21 -6.82
N THR A 200 -4.25 11.50 -6.56
CA THR A 200 -3.22 12.01 -5.64
C THR A 200 -3.50 11.55 -4.21
N TRP A 201 -4.75 11.64 -3.74
CA TRP A 201 -5.11 11.19 -2.40
C TRP A 201 -4.83 9.70 -2.19
N VAL A 202 -5.11 8.86 -3.18
CA VAL A 202 -4.85 7.42 -3.12
C VAL A 202 -3.34 7.12 -3.01
N LEU A 203 -2.50 7.86 -3.73
CA LEU A 203 -1.04 7.72 -3.61
C LEU A 203 -0.52 8.18 -2.24
N LEU A 204 -1.05 9.28 -1.73
CA LEU A 204 -0.71 9.76 -0.39
C LEU A 204 -1.20 8.80 0.71
N ASN A 205 -2.38 8.20 0.54
CA ASN A 205 -2.89 7.14 1.40
C ASN A 205 -1.92 5.95 1.44
N ARG A 206 -1.47 5.47 0.27
CA ARG A 206 -0.48 4.39 0.20
C ARG A 206 0.82 4.77 0.93
N ARG A 207 1.30 6.00 0.73
CA ARG A 207 2.47 6.53 1.43
C ARG A 207 2.26 6.59 2.95
N PHE A 208 1.09 7.03 3.40
CA PHE A 208 0.73 7.10 4.82
C PHE A 208 0.78 5.75 5.52
N HIS A 209 0.19 4.70 4.93
CA HIS A 209 0.29 3.36 5.50
C HIS A 209 1.74 2.85 5.51
N GLY A 210 2.48 3.11 4.43
CA GLY A 210 3.89 2.77 4.31
C GLY A 210 4.77 3.36 5.43
N THR A 211 4.58 4.64 5.81
CA THR A 211 5.39 5.25 6.88
C THR A 211 5.19 4.53 8.21
N LEU A 212 3.95 4.17 8.57
CA LEU A 212 3.65 3.45 9.81
C LEU A 212 4.19 2.02 9.78
N ILE A 213 4.07 1.32 8.66
CA ILE A 213 4.57 -0.06 8.51
C ILE A 213 6.11 -0.14 8.57
N THR A 214 6.81 0.89 8.09
CA THR A 214 8.29 0.91 8.21
C THR A 214 8.78 1.02 9.65
N ALA A 215 7.99 1.57 10.57
CA ALA A 215 8.34 1.67 12.00
C ALA A 215 8.30 0.33 12.76
N THR A 216 7.90 -0.78 12.11
CA THR A 216 7.76 -2.10 12.74
C THR A 216 9.08 -2.80 13.08
N ASP A 217 10.20 -2.36 12.49
CA ASP A 217 11.51 -3.03 12.56
C ASP A 217 11.38 -4.54 12.24
N SER A 218 10.58 -4.83 11.21
CA SER A 218 10.33 -6.16 10.66
C SER A 218 10.40 -6.09 9.13
N PRO A 219 11.60 -5.96 8.54
CA PRO A 219 11.76 -5.58 7.12
C PRO A 219 11.06 -6.54 6.15
N ARG A 220 11.09 -7.85 6.41
CA ARG A 220 10.39 -8.84 5.60
C ARG A 220 8.86 -8.72 5.68
N LEU A 221 8.32 -8.38 6.86
CA LEU A 221 6.89 -8.16 7.03
C LEU A 221 6.46 -6.90 6.29
N ALA A 222 7.24 -5.82 6.41
CA ALA A 222 7.00 -4.57 5.71
C ALA A 222 7.02 -4.74 4.18
N GLU A 223 7.94 -5.55 3.66
CA GLU A 223 8.01 -5.89 2.22
C GLU A 223 6.74 -6.61 1.74
N ILE A 224 6.29 -7.64 2.47
CA ILE A 224 5.07 -8.40 2.12
C ILE A 224 3.84 -7.48 2.16
N ILE A 225 3.69 -6.69 3.23
CA ILE A 225 2.57 -5.76 3.37
C ILE A 225 2.63 -4.69 2.28
N GLY A 226 3.81 -4.16 1.96
CA GLY A 226 3.98 -3.17 0.90
C GLY A 226 3.47 -3.67 -0.46
N GLY A 227 3.81 -4.91 -0.82
CA GLY A 227 3.28 -5.51 -2.06
C GLY A 227 1.76 -5.69 -2.05
N LEU A 228 1.17 -6.04 -0.91
CA LEU A 228 -0.28 -6.14 -0.74
C LEU A 228 -0.95 -4.76 -0.83
N GLU A 229 -0.40 -3.74 -0.19
CA GLU A 229 -0.89 -2.36 -0.25
C GLU A 229 -0.80 -1.80 -1.68
N ASP A 230 0.31 -2.05 -2.40
CA ASP A 230 0.47 -1.69 -3.80
C ASP A 230 -0.65 -2.32 -4.64
N SER A 231 -0.85 -3.64 -4.48
CA SER A 231 -1.89 -4.39 -5.20
C SER A 231 -3.32 -3.95 -4.86
N ALA A 232 -3.51 -3.30 -3.70
CA ALA A 232 -4.77 -2.80 -3.18
C ALA A 232 -5.04 -1.32 -3.53
N THR A 233 -4.07 -0.61 -4.12
CA THR A 233 -4.18 0.83 -4.43
C THR A 233 -5.39 1.12 -5.34
N SER A 234 -5.63 0.26 -6.34
CA SER A 234 -6.79 0.41 -7.23
C SER A 234 -8.14 0.17 -6.51
N GLN A 235 -8.15 -0.64 -5.46
CA GLN A 235 -9.32 -0.99 -4.66
C GLN A 235 -9.70 0.17 -3.75
N VAL A 236 -8.70 0.90 -3.22
CA VAL A 236 -8.95 2.16 -2.51
C VAL A 236 -9.63 3.16 -3.44
N ALA A 237 -9.14 3.33 -4.68
CA ALA A 237 -9.79 4.19 -5.67
C ALA A 237 -11.24 3.74 -5.97
N LEU A 238 -11.47 2.44 -6.13
CA LEU A 238 -12.81 1.88 -6.34
C LEU A 238 -13.74 2.13 -5.14
N SER A 239 -13.24 2.05 -3.90
CA SER A 239 -14.04 2.33 -2.71
C SER A 239 -14.54 3.77 -2.66
N ILE A 240 -13.75 4.74 -3.14
CA ILE A 240 -14.13 6.16 -3.23
C ILE A 240 -15.14 6.37 -4.36
N LYS A 241 -15.00 5.64 -5.46
CA LYS A 241 -16.01 5.65 -6.53
C LYS A 241 -17.35 5.08 -6.06
N ALA A 242 -17.34 4.09 -5.17
CA ALA A 242 -18.53 3.47 -4.61
C ALA A 242 -19.26 4.38 -3.60
N ASP A 243 -18.51 5.02 -2.69
CA ASP A 243 -19.02 6.02 -1.75
C ASP A 243 -18.09 7.22 -1.74
N SER A 244 -18.57 8.37 -2.23
CA SER A 244 -17.79 9.60 -2.30
C SER A 244 -17.36 10.14 -0.93
N ARG A 245 -18.02 9.73 0.16
CA ARG A 245 -17.61 10.07 1.54
C ARG A 245 -16.37 9.32 1.99
N ARG A 246 -16.01 8.21 1.34
CA ARG A 246 -14.93 7.32 1.78
C ARG A 246 -13.59 8.03 1.93
N MET A 247 -13.30 9.00 1.05
CA MET A 247 -12.09 9.83 1.15
C MET A 247 -12.09 10.73 2.39
N HIS A 248 -13.22 11.35 2.71
CA HIS A 248 -13.39 12.14 3.92
C HIS A 248 -13.27 11.25 5.18
N ASP A 249 -13.97 10.11 5.20
CA ASP A 249 -13.99 9.20 6.34
C ASP A 249 -12.62 8.55 6.56
N GLY A 250 -11.92 8.19 5.47
CA GLY A 250 -10.54 7.71 5.53
C GLY A 250 -9.61 8.72 6.20
N ASN A 251 -9.69 10.00 5.83
CA ASN A 251 -8.92 11.05 6.49
C ASN A 251 -9.21 11.16 8.00
N ALA A 252 -10.46 10.97 8.42
CA ALA A 252 -10.83 10.97 9.84
C ALA A 252 -10.26 9.76 10.57
N GLU A 253 -10.41 8.56 10.00
CA GLU A 253 -9.86 7.30 10.53
C GLU A 253 -8.33 7.36 10.66
N HIS A 254 -7.62 7.91 9.67
CA HIS A 254 -6.16 8.08 9.75
C HIS A 254 -5.74 9.01 10.88
N LYS A 255 -6.47 10.09 11.14
CA LYS A 255 -6.21 10.98 12.30
C LYS A 255 -6.42 10.25 13.61
N GLU A 256 -7.46 9.43 13.71
CA GLU A 256 -7.71 8.63 14.91
C GLU A 256 -6.60 7.61 15.15
N MET A 257 -6.10 6.96 14.09
CA MET A 257 -4.95 6.07 14.19
C MET A 257 -3.73 6.81 14.74
N LEU A 258 -3.39 7.98 14.17
CA LEU A 258 -2.23 8.75 14.63
C LEU A 258 -2.34 9.17 16.10
N ARG A 259 -3.54 9.59 16.56
CA ARG A 259 -3.78 9.88 17.97
C ARG A 259 -3.59 8.66 18.87
N ALA A 260 -3.96 7.47 18.42
CA ALA A 260 -3.72 6.24 19.15
C ALA A 260 -2.23 5.86 19.17
N PHE A 261 -1.49 6.13 18.08
CA PHE A 261 -0.02 6.03 18.06
C PHE A 261 0.65 6.98 19.07
N GLU A 262 0.20 8.24 19.17
CA GLU A 262 0.70 9.22 20.17
C GLU A 262 0.51 8.74 21.61
N GLN A 263 -0.60 8.05 21.88
CA GLN A 263 -0.92 7.51 23.19
C GLN A 263 -0.26 6.15 23.46
N HIS A 264 0.44 5.59 22.47
CA HIS A 264 0.96 4.22 22.48
C HIS A 264 -0.13 3.17 22.80
N ASP A 265 -1.37 3.41 22.37
CA ASP A 265 -2.50 2.50 22.59
C ASP A 265 -2.53 1.42 21.49
N GLU A 266 -1.83 0.32 21.76
CA GLU A 266 -1.72 -0.82 20.85
C GLU A 266 -3.07 -1.43 20.48
N GLU A 267 -4.00 -1.51 21.44
CA GLU A 267 -5.30 -2.15 21.21
C GLU A 267 -6.18 -1.26 20.35
N GLN A 268 -6.18 0.04 20.61
CA GLN A 268 -6.92 1.01 19.81
C GLN A 268 -6.40 1.07 18.39
N VAL A 269 -5.08 1.09 18.18
CA VAL A 269 -4.51 1.05 16.81
C VAL A 269 -4.94 -0.21 16.07
N VAL A 270 -4.87 -1.38 16.72
CA VAL A 270 -5.30 -2.65 16.10
C VAL A 270 -6.77 -2.61 15.72
N ARG A 271 -7.65 -2.13 16.60
CA ARG A 271 -9.09 -1.99 16.30
C ARG A 271 -9.33 -1.07 15.11
N LEU A 272 -8.70 0.11 15.10
CA LEU A 272 -8.88 1.10 14.03
C LEU A 272 -8.40 0.59 12.68
N VAL A 273 -7.26 -0.11 12.62
CA VAL A 273 -6.72 -0.68 11.38
C VAL A 273 -7.68 -1.74 10.81
N ILE A 274 -8.18 -2.64 11.66
CA ILE A 274 -9.15 -3.66 11.23
C ILE A 274 -10.41 -3.00 10.69
N GLN A 275 -10.95 -2.01 11.40
CA GLN A 275 -12.14 -1.28 10.98
C GLN A 275 -11.91 -0.58 9.64
N HIS A 276 -10.80 0.16 9.49
CA HIS A 276 -10.44 0.88 8.27
C HIS A 276 -10.35 -0.04 7.04
N LEU A 277 -9.67 -1.19 7.18
CA LEU A 277 -9.55 -2.18 6.11
C LEU A 277 -10.91 -2.79 5.75
N THR A 278 -11.72 -3.12 6.77
CA THR A 278 -13.05 -3.71 6.61
C THR A 278 -14.00 -2.74 5.87
N SER A 279 -14.07 -1.48 6.29
CA SER A 279 -14.89 -0.46 5.64
C SER A 279 -14.50 -0.28 4.16
N THR A 280 -13.21 -0.37 3.85
CA THR A 280 -12.71 -0.19 2.49
C THR A 280 -13.12 -1.36 1.58
N VAL A 281 -12.97 -2.61 2.03
CA VAL A 281 -13.37 -3.77 1.22
C VAL A 281 -14.87 -3.86 1.05
N GLN A 282 -15.66 -3.59 2.10
CA GLN A 282 -17.13 -3.59 2.01
C GLN A 282 -17.66 -2.61 0.97
N ALA A 283 -17.08 -1.41 0.87
CA ALA A 283 -17.46 -0.45 -0.16
C ALA A 283 -17.22 -0.99 -1.59
N VAL A 284 -16.13 -1.73 -1.80
CA VAL A 284 -15.83 -2.36 -3.10
C VAL A 284 -16.78 -3.53 -3.39
N GLU A 285 -17.13 -4.33 -2.38
CA GLU A 285 -18.08 -5.44 -2.52
C GLU A 285 -19.47 -4.94 -2.92
N LEU A 286 -19.98 -3.91 -2.25
CA LEU A 286 -21.28 -3.29 -2.57
C LEU A 286 -21.32 -2.75 -4.00
N LEU A 287 -20.22 -2.14 -4.46
CA LEU A 287 -20.12 -1.69 -5.86
C LEU A 287 -20.21 -2.87 -6.84
N ALA A 288 -19.50 -3.96 -6.56
CA ALA A 288 -19.51 -5.15 -7.42
C ALA A 288 -20.91 -5.77 -7.51
N GLU A 289 -21.61 -5.91 -6.38
CA GLU A 289 -22.98 -6.44 -6.33
C GLU A 289 -23.96 -5.57 -7.13
N SER A 290 -23.86 -4.25 -7.02
CA SER A 290 -24.71 -3.33 -7.78
C SER A 290 -24.53 -3.43 -9.31
N HIS A 291 -23.33 -3.77 -9.77
CA HIS A 291 -23.05 -3.96 -11.19
C HIS A 291 -23.64 -5.27 -11.72
N ASP A 292 -23.58 -6.34 -10.93
CA ASP A 292 -24.15 -7.64 -11.27
C ASP A 292 -25.68 -7.59 -11.37
N GLU A 293 -26.35 -6.89 -10.45
CA GLU A 293 -27.81 -6.71 -10.49
C GLU A 293 -28.26 -5.89 -11.73
N ASN A 294 -27.53 -4.84 -12.07
CA ASN A 294 -27.79 -4.04 -13.27
C ASN A 294 -27.59 -4.85 -14.56
N ALA A 295 -26.57 -5.71 -14.61
CA ALA A 295 -26.30 -6.57 -15.77
C ALA A 295 -27.40 -7.64 -15.95
N ARG A 296 -27.93 -8.20 -14.85
CA ARG A 296 -28.99 -9.22 -14.87
C ARG A 296 -30.38 -8.66 -15.18
N SER A 297 -30.64 -7.39 -14.90
CA SER A 297 -31.92 -6.74 -15.17
C SER A 297 -32.09 -6.23 -16.61
N HIS A 298 -30.99 -6.15 -17.38
CA HIS A 298 -30.96 -5.66 -18.76
C HIS A 298 -30.63 -6.75 -19.80
N GLY A 299 -30.53 -8.02 -19.39
CA GLY A 299 -30.31 -9.20 -20.26
C GLY A 299 -31.52 -10.10 -20.29
#